data_AF-A0A3N6NAZ2-F1
#
_entry.id   AF-A0A3N6NAZ2-F1
#
_cell.length_a   1.000
_cell.length_b   1.000
_cell.length_c   1.000
_cell.angle_alpha   90.00
_cell.angle_beta   90.00
_cell.angle_gamma   90.00
#
_symmetry.space_group_name_H-M   'P 1'
#
loop_
_entity.id
_entity.type
_entity.pdbx_description
1 polymer ?
#
loop_
_entity_poly.entity_id
_entity_poly.type
_entity_poly.pdbx_seq_one_letter_code
_entity_poly.pdbx_strand_id
1 'polypeptide(L)'
;MASELSKLREYDLAEQVGPAERSGMSTTTDLGEFVLSKRSIYEHAQAELFEQLVDTAVEYAGTLSQETDDEITPDEIIISSNEGYEMLDTLDRTGRSTPREIADPEGRNLFAVRGVLYELLFFGLVDREISEDGEEYRITELGHRVLEETSGTGSALDINREWLGIPKRDGESAQEVLGNE
;
A
#
# COMPACT_ATOMS: atom_id res chain seq x y z
N MET A 1 16.76 -20.22 -3.36
CA MET A 1 15.76 -20.85 -2.47
C MET A 1 15.62 -20.17 -1.10
N ALA A 2 16.43 -19.15 -0.75
CA ALA A 2 16.28 -18.44 0.53
C ALA A 2 15.08 -17.46 0.55
N SER A 3 14.78 -16.77 -0.56
CA SER A 3 13.77 -15.70 -0.60
C SER A 3 12.33 -16.16 -0.36
N GLU A 4 12.01 -17.43 -0.61
CA GLU A 4 10.66 -17.97 -0.45
C GLU A 4 10.44 -18.52 0.96
N LEU A 5 11.49 -19.09 1.56
CA LEU A 5 11.49 -19.56 2.95
C LEU A 5 11.49 -18.42 3.96
N SER A 6 12.18 -17.30 3.66
CA SER A 6 12.13 -16.09 4.50
C SER A 6 10.73 -15.50 4.57
N LYS A 7 10.01 -15.44 3.44
CA LYS A 7 8.62 -14.98 3.40
C LYS A 7 7.69 -15.85 4.25
N LEU A 8 7.92 -17.16 4.31
CA LEU A 8 7.10 -18.08 5.10
C LEU A 8 7.40 -17.95 6.61
N ARG A 9 8.64 -17.67 7.00
CA ARG A 9 8.99 -17.42 8.40
C ARG A 9 8.29 -16.20 9.00
N GLU A 10 8.11 -15.14 8.22
CA GLU A 10 7.39 -13.93 8.66
C GLU A 10 5.96 -14.22 9.12
N TYR A 11 5.38 -15.34 8.68
CA TYR A 11 4.03 -15.78 9.02
C TYR A 11 4.01 -16.98 9.97
N ASP A 12 5.15 -17.36 10.55
CA ASP A 12 5.32 -18.57 11.36
C ASP A 12 4.96 -19.86 10.56
N LEU A 13 5.16 -19.83 9.24
CA LEU A 13 4.81 -20.91 8.30
C LEU A 13 5.99 -21.82 7.94
N ALA A 14 7.17 -21.57 8.49
CA ALA A 14 8.35 -22.40 8.32
C ALA A 14 9.13 -22.50 9.62
N GLU A 15 9.52 -23.71 10.01
CA GLU A 15 10.22 -24.00 11.25
C GLU A 15 11.69 -24.37 11.02
N GLN A 16 12.54 -24.02 11.98
CA GLN A 16 13.94 -24.44 11.99
C GLN A 16 14.08 -25.76 12.75
N VAL A 17 14.56 -26.79 12.05
CA VAL A 17 14.68 -28.12 12.64
C VAL A 17 15.90 -28.22 13.56
N GLY A 18 15.74 -28.95 14.67
CA GLY A 18 16.71 -29.03 15.75
C GLY A 18 18.04 -29.73 15.41
N PRO A 19 19.02 -29.72 16.34
CA PRO A 19 20.43 -30.05 16.06
C PRO A 19 20.72 -31.46 15.52
N ALA A 20 19.79 -32.41 15.69
CA ALA A 20 19.97 -33.80 15.25
C ALA A 20 19.81 -33.98 13.73
N GLU A 21 19.16 -33.04 13.04
CA GLU A 21 18.85 -33.09 11.59
C GLU A 21 19.62 -32.00 10.81
N ARG A 22 20.77 -31.57 11.34
CA ARG A 22 21.55 -30.43 10.84
C ARG A 22 22.19 -30.69 9.48
N SER A 23 21.53 -30.19 8.44
CA SER A 23 22.20 -29.67 7.24
C SER A 23 21.73 -28.25 6.87
N GLY A 24 21.19 -27.50 7.83
CA GLY A 24 20.63 -26.16 7.56
C GLY A 24 19.32 -26.19 6.76
N MET A 25 18.60 -27.31 6.83
CA MET A 25 17.31 -27.47 6.16
C MET A 25 16.21 -26.76 6.96
N SER A 26 15.37 -26.02 6.26
CA SER A 26 14.12 -25.45 6.76
C SER A 26 12.98 -26.32 6.26
N THR A 27 12.01 -26.63 7.12
CA THR A 27 10.79 -27.34 6.71
C THR A 27 9.62 -26.38 6.76
N THR A 28 8.87 -26.32 5.67
CA THR A 28 7.61 -25.60 5.61
C THR A 28 6.59 -26.35 6.48
N THR A 29 5.82 -25.64 7.32
CA THR A 29 4.74 -26.26 8.10
C THR A 29 3.60 -26.68 7.17
N ASP A 30 2.69 -27.54 7.63
CA ASP A 30 1.50 -27.91 6.84
C ASP A 30 0.69 -26.67 6.38
N LEU A 31 0.64 -25.63 7.24
CA LEU A 31 0.03 -24.35 6.90
C LEU A 31 0.85 -23.59 5.85
N GLY A 32 2.17 -23.64 5.92
CA GLY A 32 3.04 -23.04 4.90
C GLY A 32 2.98 -23.75 3.55
N GLU A 33 2.86 -25.08 3.52
CA GLU A 33 2.65 -25.82 2.26
C GLU A 33 1.28 -25.47 1.67
N PHE A 34 0.26 -25.33 2.52
CA PHE A 34 -1.04 -24.83 2.09
C PHE A 34 -0.95 -23.41 1.52
N VAL A 35 -0.27 -22.47 2.17
CA VAL A 35 -0.10 -21.09 1.67
C VAL A 35 0.70 -21.04 0.37
N LEU A 36 1.78 -21.82 0.25
CA LEU A 36 2.53 -21.97 -1.00
C LEU A 36 1.66 -22.51 -2.13
N SER A 37 0.76 -23.46 -1.84
CA SER A 37 -0.21 -23.96 -2.83
C SER A 37 -1.20 -22.89 -3.30
N LYS A 38 -1.37 -21.81 -2.53
CA LYS A 38 -2.21 -20.65 -2.86
C LYS A 38 -1.42 -19.51 -3.52
N ARG A 39 -0.12 -19.69 -3.79
CA ARG A 39 0.75 -18.66 -4.38
C ARG A 39 0.20 -18.04 -5.66
N SER A 40 -0.38 -18.84 -6.56
CA SER A 40 -0.99 -18.31 -7.79
C SER A 40 -2.17 -17.37 -7.52
N ILE A 41 -2.90 -17.58 -6.42
CA ILE A 41 -4.00 -16.70 -5.99
C ILE A 41 -3.44 -15.38 -5.47
N TYR A 42 -2.33 -15.42 -4.72
CA TYR A 42 -1.66 -14.21 -4.25
C TYR A 42 -1.06 -13.39 -5.39
N GLU A 43 -0.39 -14.03 -6.35
CA GLU A 43 0.14 -13.35 -7.54
C GLU A 43 -0.99 -12.74 -8.38
N HIS A 44 -2.13 -13.43 -8.49
CA HIS A 44 -3.32 -12.90 -9.14
C HIS A 44 -3.90 -11.69 -8.39
N ALA A 45 -4.04 -11.77 -7.07
CA ALA A 45 -4.54 -10.66 -6.25
C ALA A 45 -3.63 -9.42 -6.33
N GLN A 46 -2.30 -9.59 -6.45
CA GLN A 46 -1.40 -8.46 -6.68
C GLN A 46 -1.56 -7.85 -8.08
N ALA A 47 -1.83 -8.67 -9.10
CA ALA A 47 -2.11 -8.17 -10.44
C ALA A 47 -3.45 -7.41 -10.49
N GLU A 48 -4.49 -7.92 -9.84
CA GLU A 48 -5.78 -7.23 -9.70
C GLU A 48 -5.62 -5.89 -8.95
N LEU A 49 -4.84 -5.88 -7.85
CA LEU A 49 -4.55 -4.64 -7.13
C LEU A 49 -3.78 -3.64 -7.99
N PHE A 50 -2.79 -4.08 -8.77
CA PHE A 50 -2.08 -3.22 -9.70
C PHE A 50 -3.01 -2.59 -10.75
N GLU A 51 -3.88 -3.40 -11.36
CA GLU A 51 -4.88 -2.92 -12.33
C GLU A 51 -5.80 -1.89 -11.69
N GLN A 52 -6.33 -2.17 -10.50
CA GLN A 52 -7.17 -1.23 -9.76
C GLN A 52 -6.47 0.11 -9.45
N LEU A 53 -5.19 0.07 -9.06
CA LEU A 53 -4.41 1.28 -8.78
C LEU A 53 -4.18 2.12 -10.04
N VAL A 54 -3.88 1.49 -11.17
CA VAL A 54 -3.75 2.17 -12.47
C VAL A 54 -5.07 2.80 -12.88
N ASP A 55 -6.17 2.05 -12.82
CA ASP A 55 -7.50 2.54 -13.21
C ASP A 55 -7.92 3.73 -12.33
N THR A 56 -7.68 3.66 -11.03
CA THR A 56 -7.99 4.76 -10.10
C THR A 56 -7.15 5.99 -10.39
N ALA A 57 -5.86 5.83 -10.68
CA ALA A 57 -4.98 6.95 -11.05
C ALA A 57 -5.45 7.61 -12.36
N VAL A 58 -5.86 6.81 -13.35
CA VAL A 58 -6.44 7.33 -14.61
C VAL A 58 -7.75 8.08 -14.37
N GLU A 59 -8.63 7.54 -13.52
CA GLU A 59 -9.89 8.19 -13.17
C GLU A 59 -9.68 9.53 -12.45
N TYR A 60 -8.77 9.57 -11.47
CA TYR A 60 -8.47 10.78 -10.72
C TYR A 60 -7.83 11.84 -11.61
N ALA A 61 -6.84 11.46 -12.42
CA ALA A 61 -6.22 12.35 -13.38
C ALA A 61 -7.24 12.92 -14.39
N GLY A 62 -8.13 12.07 -14.90
CA GLY A 62 -9.21 12.47 -15.81
C GLY A 62 -10.24 13.40 -15.16
N THR A 63 -10.56 13.19 -13.89
CA THR A 63 -11.46 14.05 -13.12
C THR A 63 -10.82 15.42 -12.86
N LEU A 64 -9.58 15.43 -12.37
CA LEU A 64 -8.86 16.66 -12.03
C LEU A 64 -8.52 17.49 -13.27
N SER A 65 -8.23 16.85 -14.40
CA SER A 65 -8.05 17.52 -15.69
C SER A 65 -9.30 18.30 -16.15
N GLN A 66 -10.51 17.92 -15.72
CA GLN A 66 -11.73 18.67 -16.05
C GLN A 66 -11.92 19.92 -15.17
N GLU A 67 -11.16 20.01 -14.07
CA GLU A 67 -11.22 21.10 -13.12
C GLU A 67 -10.27 22.24 -13.46
N THR A 68 -9.19 21.95 -14.20
CA THR A 68 -8.13 22.89 -14.62
C THR A 68 -8.01 23.00 -16.15
N ASP A 69 -7.22 23.96 -16.63
CA ASP A 69 -6.89 24.12 -18.05
C ASP A 69 -5.70 23.22 -18.48
N ASP A 70 -4.95 22.68 -17.51
CA ASP A 70 -3.81 21.80 -17.73
C ASP A 70 -4.22 20.32 -17.73
N GLU A 71 -3.59 19.51 -18.58
CA GLU A 71 -3.77 18.05 -18.56
C GLU A 71 -3.00 17.45 -17.38
N ILE A 72 -3.73 16.80 -16.47
CA ILE A 72 -3.16 16.03 -15.37
C ILE A 72 -2.96 14.60 -15.83
N THR A 73 -1.76 14.04 -15.66
CA THR A 73 -1.44 12.67 -16.04
C THR A 73 -1.51 11.72 -14.84
N PRO A 74 -1.74 10.41 -15.05
CA PRO A 74 -1.88 9.44 -13.95
C PRO A 74 -0.64 9.33 -13.04
N ASP A 75 0.55 9.66 -13.53
CA ASP A 75 1.80 9.68 -12.74
C ASP A 75 1.93 10.90 -11.82
N GLU A 76 1.06 11.90 -11.97
CA GLU A 76 0.96 13.04 -11.05
C GLU A 76 0.04 12.76 -9.85
N ILE A 77 -0.70 11.64 -9.89
CA ILE A 77 -1.51 11.15 -8.77
C ILE A 77 -0.57 10.52 -7.72
N ILE A 78 -0.77 10.92 -6.48
CA ILE A 78 0.06 10.49 -5.34
C ILE A 78 -0.64 9.44 -4.47
N ILE A 79 -1.96 9.33 -4.53
CA ILE A 79 -2.69 8.38 -3.68
C ILE A 79 -4.05 8.00 -4.24
N SER A 80 -4.53 6.80 -3.91
CA SER A 80 -5.82 6.27 -4.38
C SER A 80 -6.85 6.06 -3.26
N SER A 81 -6.41 6.02 -2.00
CA SER A 81 -7.28 5.77 -0.85
C SER A 81 -6.93 6.65 0.36
N ASN A 82 -7.95 6.92 1.19
CA ASN A 82 -7.76 7.61 2.46
C ASN A 82 -6.92 6.76 3.43
N GLU A 83 -7.10 5.44 3.42
CA GLU A 83 -6.29 4.53 4.24
C GLU A 83 -4.81 4.61 3.88
N GLY A 84 -4.48 4.82 2.60
CA GLY A 84 -3.12 5.13 2.15
C GLY A 84 -2.55 6.34 2.89
N TYR A 85 -3.31 7.44 2.95
CA TYR A 85 -2.82 8.68 3.57
C TYR A 85 -2.60 8.49 5.07
N GLU A 86 -3.56 7.87 5.75
CA GLU A 86 -3.47 7.55 7.18
C GLU A 86 -2.28 6.63 7.49
N MET A 87 -2.01 5.67 6.60
CA MET A 87 -0.85 4.78 6.71
C MET A 87 0.46 5.54 6.51
N LEU A 88 0.51 6.46 5.55
CA LEU A 88 1.68 7.30 5.30
C LEU A 88 2.03 8.17 6.52
N ASP A 89 1.03 8.83 7.10
CA ASP A 89 1.18 9.61 8.34
C ASP A 89 1.61 8.73 9.54
N THR A 90 1.12 7.50 9.60
CA THR A 90 1.55 6.54 10.63
C THR A 90 3.03 6.18 10.46
N LEU A 91 3.47 5.91 9.23
CA LEU A 91 4.86 5.59 8.91
C LEU A 91 5.82 6.77 9.14
N ASP A 92 5.39 8.01 8.93
CA ASP A 92 6.19 9.20 9.25
C ASP A 92 6.52 9.26 10.75
N ARG A 93 5.55 8.94 11.60
CA ARG A 93 5.69 8.95 13.06
C ARG A 93 6.57 7.80 13.59
N THR A 94 6.53 6.64 12.96
CA THR A 94 7.32 5.47 13.37
C THR A 94 8.68 5.40 12.68
N GLY A 95 8.85 6.10 11.56
CA GLY A 95 10.02 6.14 10.69
C GLY A 95 10.21 4.86 9.87
N ARG A 96 10.17 3.71 10.52
CA ARG A 96 10.38 2.40 9.91
C ARG A 96 9.45 1.38 10.53
N SER A 97 8.79 0.57 9.71
CA SER A 97 7.86 -0.43 10.23
C SER A 97 7.71 -1.61 9.28
N THR A 98 7.56 -2.78 9.89
CA THR A 98 7.10 -3.99 9.22
C THR A 98 5.55 -4.01 9.16
N PRO A 99 4.95 -4.74 8.21
CA PRO A 99 3.49 -4.87 8.15
C PRO A 99 2.88 -5.44 9.44
N ARG A 100 3.59 -6.33 10.15
CA ARG A 100 3.12 -6.93 11.40
C ARG A 100 3.11 -5.91 12.55
N GLU A 101 4.14 -5.07 12.65
CA GLU A 101 4.19 -3.98 13.65
C GLU A 101 3.07 -2.95 13.46
N ILE A 102 2.58 -2.78 12.23
CA ILE A 102 1.43 -1.94 11.92
C ILE A 102 0.12 -2.67 12.24
N ALA A 103 0.01 -3.95 11.89
CA ALA A 103 -1.23 -4.70 12.03
C ALA A 103 -1.60 -5.04 13.48
N ASP A 104 -0.62 -5.47 14.28
CA ASP A 104 -0.83 -6.05 15.61
C ASP A 104 -1.44 -5.06 16.63
N PRO A 105 -0.97 -3.80 16.76
CA PRO A 105 -1.50 -2.86 17.75
C PRO A 105 -2.98 -2.52 17.53
N GLU A 106 -3.43 -2.54 16.28
CA GLU A 106 -4.79 -2.16 15.88
C GLU A 106 -5.69 -3.38 15.61
N GLY A 107 -5.14 -4.60 15.68
CA GLY A 107 -5.87 -5.83 15.31
C GLY A 107 -6.30 -5.84 13.85
N ARG A 108 -5.58 -5.13 12.97
CA ARG A 108 -5.88 -5.04 11.54
C ARG A 108 -5.53 -6.35 10.83
N ASN A 109 -6.23 -6.59 9.73
CA ASN A 109 -5.89 -7.71 8.86
C ASN A 109 -4.55 -7.44 8.15
N LEU A 110 -3.58 -8.35 8.34
CA LEU A 110 -2.24 -8.21 7.76
C LEU A 110 -2.25 -8.13 6.21
N PHE A 111 -3.19 -8.79 5.53
CA PHE A 111 -3.33 -8.66 4.07
C PHE A 111 -3.86 -7.29 3.67
N ALA A 112 -4.78 -6.70 4.45
CA ALA A 112 -5.26 -5.35 4.20
C ALA A 112 -4.13 -4.32 4.39
N VAL A 113 -3.36 -4.44 5.47
CA VAL A 113 -2.18 -3.58 5.71
C VAL A 113 -1.19 -3.68 4.54
N ARG A 114 -0.89 -4.89 4.07
CA ARG A 114 -0.02 -5.09 2.90
C ARG A 114 -0.58 -4.50 1.61
N GLY A 115 -1.90 -4.53 1.42
CA GLY A 115 -2.55 -3.87 0.29
C GLY A 115 -2.31 -2.36 0.29
N VAL A 116 -2.48 -1.72 1.44
CA VAL A 116 -2.24 -0.27 1.61
C VAL A 116 -0.75 0.06 1.47
N LEU A 117 0.15 -0.76 2.01
CA LEU A 117 1.60 -0.56 1.82
C LEU A 117 2.02 -0.74 0.35
N TYR A 118 1.35 -1.64 -0.38
CA TYR A 118 1.58 -1.80 -1.81
C TYR A 118 1.09 -0.60 -2.61
N GLU A 119 -0.05 0.00 -2.25
CA GLU A 119 -0.51 1.28 -2.80
C GLU A 119 0.54 2.38 -2.60
N LEU A 120 1.03 2.57 -1.37
CA LEU A 120 2.05 3.59 -1.10
C LEU A 120 3.36 3.35 -1.87
N LEU A 121 3.73 2.09 -2.06
CA LEU A 121 4.89 1.70 -2.86
C LEU A 121 4.66 1.99 -4.35
N PHE A 122 3.44 1.76 -4.86
CA PHE A 122 3.06 2.02 -6.25
C PHE A 122 3.20 3.51 -6.59
N PHE A 123 2.76 4.40 -5.71
CA PHE A 123 2.90 5.86 -5.88
C PHE A 123 4.27 6.42 -5.44
N GLY A 124 5.22 5.56 -5.05
CA GLY A 124 6.57 5.99 -4.68
C GLY A 124 6.67 6.78 -3.37
N LEU A 125 5.66 6.68 -2.50
CA LEU A 125 5.62 7.37 -1.21
C LEU A 125 6.40 6.63 -0.12
N VAL A 126 6.65 5.34 -0.32
CA VAL A 126 7.47 4.51 0.58
C VAL A 126 8.48 3.67 -0.22
N ASP A 127 9.64 3.45 0.38
CA ASP A 127 10.61 2.44 -0.01
C ASP A 127 10.30 1.12 0.71
N ARG A 128 10.60 0.01 0.05
CA ARG A 128 10.54 -1.34 0.64
C ARG A 128 11.92 -2.00 0.63
N GLU A 129 12.38 -2.40 1.81
CA GLU A 129 13.55 -3.26 1.97
C GLU A 129 13.07 -4.70 2.25
N ILE A 130 13.65 -5.68 1.54
CA ILE A 130 13.36 -7.10 1.75
C ILE A 130 14.62 -7.77 2.29
N SER A 131 14.54 -8.32 3.49
CA SER A 131 15.63 -9.02 4.16
C SER A 131 15.26 -10.47 4.47
N GLU A 132 16.16 -11.19 5.16
CA GLU A 132 15.86 -12.56 5.64
C GLU A 132 14.78 -12.57 6.74
N ASP A 133 14.61 -11.45 7.44
CA ASP A 133 13.70 -11.29 8.59
C ASP A 133 12.31 -10.77 8.19
N GLY A 134 12.13 -10.33 6.94
CA GLY A 134 10.83 -9.89 6.42
C GLY A 134 10.93 -8.69 5.48
N GLU A 135 9.78 -8.04 5.25
CA GLU A 135 9.67 -6.77 4.55
C GLU A 135 9.54 -5.60 5.51
N GLU A 136 10.24 -4.52 5.21
CA GLU A 136 10.28 -3.31 6.02
C GLU A 136 10.07 -2.09 5.13
N TYR A 137 9.24 -1.16 5.58
CA TYR A 137 8.83 0.00 4.82
C TYR A 137 9.33 1.29 5.49
N ARG A 138 9.74 2.25 4.66
CA ARG A 138 10.18 3.58 5.09
C ARG A 138 9.61 4.63 4.16
N ILE A 139 9.13 5.73 4.70
CA ILE A 139 8.69 6.88 3.91
C ILE A 139 9.83 7.45 3.04
N THR A 140 9.50 7.90 1.82
CA THR A 140 10.44 8.56 0.89
C THR A 140 10.44 10.08 1.10
N GLU A 141 11.36 10.78 0.45
CA GLU A 141 11.34 12.26 0.39
C GLU A 141 10.03 12.78 -0.25
N LEU A 142 9.47 12.05 -1.22
CA LEU A 142 8.18 12.39 -1.80
C LEU A 142 7.05 12.19 -0.77
N GLY A 143 7.05 11.08 -0.05
CA GLY A 143 6.08 10.83 1.01
C GLY A 143 6.07 11.92 2.09
N HIS A 144 7.24 12.36 2.55
CA HIS A 144 7.33 13.47 3.50
C HIS A 144 6.75 14.77 2.93
N ARG A 145 7.08 15.13 1.69
CA ARG A 145 6.53 16.34 1.05
C ARG A 145 5.01 16.29 0.92
N VAL A 146 4.45 15.14 0.59
CA VAL A 146 2.99 14.96 0.55
C VAL A 146 2.36 15.30 1.90
N LEU A 147 2.93 14.82 3.01
CA LEU A 147 2.42 15.13 4.36
C LEU A 147 2.61 16.60 4.76
N GLU A 148 3.64 17.28 4.23
CA GLU A 148 3.90 18.70 4.49
C GLU A 148 3.00 19.63 3.67
N GLU A 149 2.70 19.27 2.43
CA GLU A 149 2.01 20.11 1.44
C GLU A 149 0.51 19.83 1.36
N THR A 150 0.04 18.73 1.95
CA THR A 150 -1.38 18.38 1.99
C THR A 150 -1.90 18.25 3.41
N SER A 151 -3.17 18.62 3.61
CA SER A 151 -3.84 18.58 4.90
C SER A 151 -4.24 17.16 5.34
N GLY A 152 -4.30 16.21 4.39
CA GLY A 152 -4.87 14.89 4.63
C GLY A 152 -6.37 14.89 4.89
N THR A 153 -7.06 16.01 4.65
CA THR A 153 -8.49 16.14 4.93
C THR A 153 -9.33 15.89 3.67
N GLY A 154 -10.41 15.13 3.82
CA GLY A 154 -11.33 14.83 2.72
C GLY A 154 -11.11 13.45 2.10
N SER A 155 -11.44 13.32 0.83
CA SER A 155 -11.23 12.10 0.04
C SER A 155 -9.82 12.04 -0.55
N ALA A 156 -9.38 10.87 -1.01
CA ALA A 156 -8.12 10.71 -1.74
C ALA A 156 -8.06 11.64 -2.96
N LEU A 157 -9.18 11.85 -3.65
CA LEU A 157 -9.27 12.83 -4.73
C LEU A 157 -9.02 14.27 -4.23
N ASP A 158 -9.53 14.64 -3.05
CA ASP A 158 -9.24 15.96 -2.44
C ASP A 158 -7.76 16.13 -2.11
N ILE A 159 -7.10 15.08 -1.62
CA ILE A 159 -5.67 15.09 -1.30
C ILE A 159 -4.85 15.29 -2.58
N ASN A 160 -5.16 14.56 -3.66
CA ASN A 160 -4.51 14.78 -4.96
C ASN A 160 -4.79 16.19 -5.52
N ARG A 161 -6.01 16.70 -5.33
CA ARG A 161 -6.38 18.05 -5.72
C ARG A 161 -5.53 19.09 -4.99
N GLU A 162 -5.36 18.95 -3.68
CA GLU A 162 -4.53 19.83 -2.85
C GLU A 162 -3.06 19.75 -3.26
N TRP A 163 -2.53 18.54 -3.45
CA TRP A 163 -1.17 18.30 -3.94
C TRP A 163 -0.89 19.00 -5.29
N LEU A 164 -1.83 18.94 -6.22
CA LEU A 164 -1.73 19.58 -7.53
C LEU A 164 -2.03 21.09 -7.50
N GLY A 165 -2.36 21.65 -6.34
CA GLY A 165 -2.69 23.07 -6.19
C GLY A 165 -3.97 23.47 -6.93
N ILE A 166 -4.87 22.52 -7.21
CA ILE A 166 -6.12 22.77 -7.92
C ILE A 166 -7.13 23.39 -6.94
N PRO A 167 -7.65 24.60 -7.20
CA PRO A 167 -8.62 25.22 -6.31
C PRO A 167 -9.93 24.43 -6.31
N LYS A 168 -10.50 24.16 -5.14
CA LYS A 168 -11.88 23.67 -5.05
C LYS A 168 -12.81 24.68 -5.71
N ARG A 169 -13.63 24.24 -6.68
CA ARG A 169 -14.69 25.08 -7.22
C ARG A 169 -15.70 25.37 -6.12
N ASP A 170 -15.92 26.65 -5.83
CA ASP A 170 -16.97 27.09 -4.91
C ASP A 170 -18.34 26.62 -5.44
N GLY A 171 -18.89 25.52 -4.91
CA GLY A 171 -20.24 25.08 -5.26
C GLY A 171 -20.58 23.59 -5.11
N GLU A 172 -19.61 22.68 -5.04
CA GLU A 172 -19.93 21.25 -4.88
C GLU A 172 -20.01 20.85 -3.41
N SER A 173 -21.17 21.10 -2.80
CA SER A 173 -21.60 20.32 -1.65
C SER A 173 -21.74 18.85 -2.07
N ALA A 174 -21.13 17.94 -1.32
CA ALA A 174 -20.96 16.51 -1.56
C ALA A 174 -22.27 15.67 -1.62
N GLN A 175 -23.30 16.09 -2.38
CA GLN A 175 -24.59 15.39 -2.46
C GLN A 175 -25.16 15.16 -3.87
N GLU A 176 -24.46 15.46 -4.97
CA GLU A 176 -25.04 15.36 -6.32
C GLU A 176 -24.43 14.32 -7.28
N VAL A 177 -23.73 13.29 -6.80
CA VAL A 177 -23.21 12.20 -7.69
C VAL A 177 -23.98 10.88 -7.57
N LEU A 178 -24.99 10.76 -6.68
CA LEU A 178 -25.84 9.56 -6.60
C LEU A 178 -27.32 9.93 -6.57
N GLY A 179 -27.88 10.30 -7.73
CA GLY A 179 -29.31 10.57 -7.83
C GLY A 179 -29.78 11.00 -9.21
N ASN A 180 -29.59 10.13 -10.20
CA ASN A 180 -30.36 9.95 -11.44
C ASN A 180 -29.67 8.73 -12.10
N GLU A 181 -30.24 7.52 -12.17
CA GLU A 181 -31.53 7.15 -12.75
C GLU A 181 -32.18 5.94 -12.03
#